data_AF-M3EH70-F1
#
_entry.id   AF-M3EH70-F1
#
_cell.length_a   1.000
_cell.length_b   1.000
_cell.length_c   1.000
_cell.angle_alpha   90.00
_cell.angle_beta   90.00
_cell.angle_gamma   90.00
#
_symmetry.space_group_name_H-M   'P 1'
#
loop_
_entity.id
_entity.type
_entity.pdbx_description
1 polymer ?
#
loop_
_entity_poly.entity_id
_entity_poly.type
_entity_poly.pdbx_seq_one_letter_code
_entity_poly.pdbx_strand_id
1 'polypeptide(L)'
;MSEQRHSPDPYAPEAPDGPDDLWRSVSRLHAWLEADQPHGGREGLLLRMLKLQEEVGEVAQAVIGVTGQNPRKGTTHTWQDVQAELCDVVVTALVALRTLTPDARAVFAAHLAGVTERSLGSGRG
;
A
#
# COMPACT_ATOMS: atom_id res chain seq x y z
N MET A 1 -34.09 -26.05 21.61
CA MET A 1 -32.75 -25.87 21.03
C MET A 1 -32.93 -25.76 19.53
N SER A 2 -32.89 -24.53 19.00
CA SER A 2 -32.88 -24.30 17.56
C SER A 2 -31.70 -23.36 17.29
N GLU A 3 -30.64 -23.89 16.71
CA GLU A 3 -29.48 -23.11 16.28
C GLU A 3 -29.85 -22.32 15.03
N GLN A 4 -29.86 -21.00 15.16
CA GLN A 4 -30.00 -20.07 14.06
C GLN A 4 -28.71 -20.13 13.23
N ARG A 5 -28.73 -20.81 12.07
CA ARG A 5 -27.62 -20.71 11.10
C ARG A 5 -27.63 -19.29 10.54
N HIS A 6 -26.58 -18.53 10.85
CA HIS A 6 -26.33 -17.22 10.28
C HIS A 6 -25.96 -17.40 8.80
N SER A 7 -26.83 -16.96 7.89
CA SER A 7 -26.50 -16.87 6.47
C SER A 7 -25.49 -15.76 6.26
N PRO A 8 -24.45 -15.96 5.44
CA PRO A 8 -23.48 -14.92 5.14
C PRO A 8 -24.14 -13.79 4.34
N ASP A 9 -23.73 -12.55 4.65
CA ASP A 9 -24.18 -11.33 3.98
C ASP A 9 -23.69 -11.33 2.51
N PRO A 10 -24.60 -11.26 1.50
CA PRO A 10 -24.23 -11.26 0.09
C PRO A 10 -23.52 -9.98 -0.38
N TYR A 11 -23.31 -9.00 0.52
CA TYR A 11 -22.63 -7.75 0.23
C TYR A 11 -21.32 -7.55 1.02
N ALA A 12 -20.81 -8.58 1.71
CA ALA A 12 -19.45 -8.50 2.23
C ALA A 12 -18.48 -8.29 1.04
N PRO A 13 -17.63 -7.23 1.03
CA PRO A 13 -16.65 -7.08 -0.04
C PRO A 13 -15.77 -8.33 -0.01
N GLU A 14 -15.80 -9.11 -1.10
CA GLU A 14 -14.90 -10.24 -1.29
C GLU A 14 -13.49 -9.73 -1.05
N ALA A 15 -12.81 -10.30 -0.04
CA ALA A 15 -11.41 -10.02 0.20
C ALA A 15 -10.65 -10.28 -1.11
N PRO A 16 -9.66 -9.44 -1.48
CA PRO A 16 -9.01 -9.56 -2.78
C PRO A 16 -8.44 -10.98 -2.96
N ASP A 17 -8.99 -11.70 -3.93
CA ASP A 17 -8.67 -13.10 -4.22
C ASP A 17 -7.29 -13.19 -4.90
N GLY A 18 -6.25 -13.08 -4.08
CA GLY A 18 -4.87 -13.40 -4.44
C GLY A 18 -4.06 -12.26 -5.08
N PRO A 19 -2.74 -12.47 -5.25
CA PRO A 19 -1.81 -11.48 -5.78
C PRO A 19 -2.13 -11.03 -7.22
N ASP A 20 -2.89 -11.82 -7.96
CA ASP A 20 -3.39 -11.43 -9.29
C ASP A 20 -4.38 -10.26 -9.21
N ASP A 21 -5.17 -10.17 -8.15
CA ASP A 21 -6.11 -9.06 -7.94
C ASP A 21 -5.38 -7.76 -7.56
N LEU A 22 -4.32 -7.86 -6.74
CA LEU A 22 -3.47 -6.72 -6.40
C LEU A 22 -2.86 -6.06 -7.65
N TRP A 23 -2.21 -6.84 -8.51
CA TRP A 23 -1.51 -6.26 -9.67
C TRP A 23 -2.48 -5.76 -10.75
N ARG A 24 -3.69 -6.34 -10.84
CA ARG A 24 -4.79 -5.77 -11.65
C ARG A 24 -5.20 -4.41 -11.11
N SER A 25 -5.41 -4.29 -9.80
CA SER A 25 -5.77 -3.03 -9.14
C SER A 25 -4.70 -1.96 -9.32
N VAL A 26 -3.42 -2.29 -9.09
CA VAL A 26 -2.29 -1.38 -9.34
C VAL A 26 -2.24 -0.93 -10.80
N SER A 27 -2.46 -1.83 -11.75
CA SER A 27 -2.47 -1.49 -13.18
C SER A 27 -3.64 -0.57 -13.55
N ARG A 28 -4.82 -0.77 -12.95
CA ARG A 28 -5.99 0.10 -13.13
C ARG A 28 -5.75 1.49 -12.55
N LEU A 29 -5.20 1.57 -11.34
CA LEU A 29 -4.84 2.85 -10.71
C LEU A 29 -3.82 3.62 -11.54
N HIS A 30 -2.77 2.93 -11.99
CA HIS A 30 -1.78 3.51 -12.90
C HIS A 30 -2.43 4.05 -14.19
N ALA A 31 -3.26 3.24 -14.86
CA ALA A 31 -3.91 3.65 -16.09
C ALA A 31 -4.86 4.86 -15.90
N TRP A 32 -5.63 4.86 -14.81
CA TRP A 32 -6.48 5.99 -14.44
C TRP A 32 -5.66 7.27 -14.25
N LEU A 33 -4.55 7.18 -13.51
CA LEU A 33 -3.70 8.33 -13.27
C LEU A 33 -3.01 8.83 -14.55
N GLU A 34 -2.56 7.96 -15.44
CA GLU A 34 -1.95 8.37 -16.72
C GLU A 34 -2.96 9.01 -17.67
N ALA A 35 -4.25 8.64 -17.60
CA ALA A 35 -5.30 9.24 -18.42
C ALA A 35 -5.63 10.69 -18.00
N ASP A 36 -5.39 11.04 -16.74
CA ASP A 36 -5.74 12.34 -16.15
C ASP A 36 -4.53 13.28 -15.96
N GLN A 37 -3.33 12.83 -16.35
CA GLN A 37 -2.09 13.59 -16.14
C GLN A 37 -1.80 14.58 -17.29
N PRO A 38 -1.58 15.87 -17.00
CA PRO A 38 -1.03 16.81 -17.97
C PRO A 38 0.46 16.54 -18.27
N HIS A 39 1.15 15.79 -17.40
CA HIS A 39 2.59 15.53 -17.47
C HIS A 39 2.90 14.03 -17.55
N GLY A 40 3.32 13.56 -18.73
CA GLY A 40 3.75 12.17 -18.95
C GLY A 40 5.26 11.95 -18.76
N GLY A 41 5.69 10.70 -18.86
CA GLY A 41 7.11 10.33 -18.89
C GLY A 41 7.87 10.63 -17.58
N ARG A 42 9.05 11.27 -17.68
CA ARG A 42 9.93 11.48 -16.52
C ARG A 42 9.30 12.37 -15.45
N GLU A 43 8.54 13.39 -15.84
CA GLU A 43 7.88 14.28 -14.91
C GLU A 43 6.80 13.56 -14.10
N GLY A 44 5.97 12.75 -14.76
CA GLY A 44 4.99 11.88 -14.10
C GLY A 44 5.65 10.96 -13.08
N LEU A 45 6.79 10.34 -13.40
CA LEU A 45 7.55 9.52 -12.46
C LEU A 45 8.04 10.34 -11.24
N LEU A 46 8.58 11.54 -11.44
CA LEU A 46 9.03 12.40 -10.33
C LEU A 46 7.87 12.78 -9.41
N LEU A 47 6.69 13.08 -9.97
CA LEU A 47 5.47 13.34 -9.19
C LEU A 47 5.05 12.12 -8.37
N ARG A 48 5.21 10.89 -8.88
CA ARG A 48 4.98 9.67 -8.07
C ARG A 48 5.94 9.55 -6.89
N MET A 49 7.22 9.92 -7.08
CA MET A 49 8.19 9.92 -5.97
C MET A 49 7.83 10.95 -4.90
N LEU A 50 7.35 12.13 -5.31
CA LEU A 50 6.89 13.16 -4.38
C LEU A 50 5.64 12.71 -3.61
N LYS A 51 4.68 12.08 -4.29
CA LYS A 51 3.49 11.52 -3.63
C LYS A 51 3.88 10.43 -2.62
N LEU A 52 4.82 9.55 -2.96
CA LEU A 52 5.34 8.55 -2.02
C LEU A 52 5.93 9.20 -0.75
N GLN A 53 6.67 10.30 -0.89
CA GLN A 53 7.22 11.02 0.25
C GLN A 53 6.13 11.69 1.11
N GLU A 54 5.05 12.16 0.49
CA GLU A 54 3.87 12.68 1.19
C GLU A 54 3.24 11.60 2.07
N GLU A 55 2.94 10.41 1.54
CA GLU A 55 2.34 9.31 2.30
C GLU A 55 3.20 8.88 3.50
N VAL A 56 4.53 8.86 3.34
CA VAL A 56 5.45 8.57 4.46
C VAL A 56 5.36 9.65 5.55
N GLY A 57 5.11 10.91 5.16
CA GLY A 57 4.85 12.01 6.09
C GLY A 57 3.51 11.83 6.84
N GLU A 58 2.48 11.33 6.17
CA GLU A 58 1.18 11.03 6.77
C GLU A 58 1.26 9.89 7.79
N VAL A 59 2.03 8.82 7.50
CA VAL A 59 2.37 7.79 8.49
C VAL A 59 3.02 8.41 9.74
N ALA A 60 4.00 9.29 9.56
CA ALA A 60 4.66 9.95 10.68
C ALA A 60 3.67 10.82 11.49
N GLN A 61 2.77 11.53 10.80
CA GLN A 61 1.73 12.32 11.42
C GLN A 61 0.76 11.46 12.25
N ALA A 62 0.31 10.33 11.70
CA ALA A 62 -0.58 9.39 12.39
C ALA A 62 0.11 8.77 13.62
N VAL A 63 1.40 8.40 13.53
CA VAL A 63 2.19 7.91 14.66
C VAL A 63 2.32 8.97 15.76
N ILE A 64 2.65 10.22 15.42
CA ILE A 64 2.67 11.33 16.39
C ILE A 64 1.29 11.51 17.03
N GLY A 65 0.24 11.36 16.24
CA GLY A 65 -1.15 11.46 16.66
C GLY A 65 -1.57 10.38 17.66
N VAL A 66 -1.22 9.10 17.42
CA VAL A 66 -1.58 8.00 18.32
C VAL A 66 -0.72 7.96 19.58
N THR A 67 0.54 8.38 19.49
CA THR A 67 1.48 8.42 20.63
C THR A 67 1.32 9.68 21.49
N GLY A 68 0.48 10.63 21.07
CA GLY A 68 0.21 11.87 21.81
C GLY A 68 1.43 12.79 21.92
N GLN A 69 2.42 12.65 21.04
CA GLN A 69 3.68 13.40 21.14
C GLN A 69 3.54 14.88 20.78
N ASN A 70 2.36 15.33 20.35
CA ASN A 70 2.03 16.74 20.18
C ASN A 70 1.42 17.30 21.48
N PRO A 71 2.17 18.08 22.29
CA PRO A 71 1.70 18.55 23.60
C PRO A 71 0.49 19.48 23.52
N ARG A 72 0.21 20.06 22.33
CA ARG A 72 -0.93 20.97 22.10
C ARG A 72 -2.22 20.26 21.73
N LYS A 73 -2.15 18.99 21.29
CA LYS A 73 -3.30 18.27 20.72
C LYS A 73 -3.63 16.95 21.43
N GLY A 74 -2.72 16.41 22.25
CA GLY A 74 -2.92 15.10 22.86
C GLY A 74 -3.01 13.99 21.82
N THR A 75 -3.72 12.90 22.12
CA THR A 75 -3.96 11.80 21.18
C THR A 75 -5.03 12.17 20.16
N THR A 76 -4.68 12.19 18.88
CA THR A 76 -5.57 12.62 17.79
C THR A 76 -5.89 11.52 16.78
N HIS A 77 -5.13 10.42 16.80
CA HIS A 77 -5.28 9.30 15.87
C HIS A 77 -5.31 7.97 16.64
N THR A 78 -5.64 6.92 15.92
CA THR A 78 -5.68 5.53 16.35
C THR A 78 -4.58 4.73 15.64
N TRP A 79 -4.32 3.51 16.11
CA TRP A 79 -3.43 2.59 15.40
C TRP A 79 -4.03 2.07 14.09
N GLN A 80 -5.35 2.17 13.91
CA GLN A 80 -6.01 1.91 12.64
C GLN A 80 -5.66 2.96 11.60
N ASP A 81 -5.56 4.23 12.01
CA ASP A 81 -5.13 5.31 11.10
C ASP A 81 -3.69 5.04 10.62
N VAL A 82 -2.78 4.65 11.52
CA VAL A 82 -1.40 4.27 11.13
C VAL A 82 -1.39 3.11 10.13
N GLN A 83 -2.28 2.12 10.29
CA GLN A 83 -2.39 1.01 9.33
C GLN A 83 -2.87 1.49 7.96
N ALA A 84 -3.84 2.40 7.91
CA ALA A 84 -4.34 2.99 6.68
C ALA A 84 -3.22 3.74 5.95
N GLU A 85 -2.49 4.62 6.64
CA GLU A 85 -1.38 5.37 6.05
C GLU A 85 -0.26 4.44 5.53
N LEU A 86 0.02 3.34 6.23
CA LEU A 86 0.98 2.34 5.74
C LEU A 86 0.49 1.64 4.47
N CYS A 87 -0.82 1.37 4.36
CA CYS A 87 -1.40 0.85 3.13
C CYS A 87 -1.27 1.86 1.98
N ASP A 88 -1.48 3.15 2.24
CA ASP A 88 -1.34 4.21 1.23
C ASP A 88 0.10 4.35 0.73
N VAL A 89 1.10 4.23 1.62
CA VAL A 89 2.52 4.12 1.23
C VAL A 89 2.75 2.91 0.31
N VAL A 90 2.25 1.73 0.68
CA VAL A 90 2.45 0.50 -0.11
C VAL A 90 1.80 0.63 -1.50
N VAL A 91 0.55 1.09 -1.58
CA VAL A 91 -0.17 1.26 -2.84
C VAL A 91 0.56 2.29 -3.72
N THR A 92 0.94 3.42 -3.15
CA THR A 92 1.67 4.49 -3.86
C THR A 92 3.01 4.00 -4.38
N ALA A 93 3.76 3.23 -3.59
CA ALA A 93 5.02 2.64 -4.02
C ALA A 93 4.85 1.63 -5.17
N LEU A 94 3.81 0.79 -5.13
CA LEU A 94 3.53 -0.17 -6.21
C LEU A 94 3.10 0.53 -7.51
N VAL A 95 2.28 1.59 -7.42
CA VAL A 95 1.93 2.42 -8.58
C VAL A 95 3.16 3.12 -9.15
N ALA A 96 4.02 3.67 -8.29
CA ALA A 96 5.26 4.31 -8.70
C ALA A 96 6.21 3.32 -9.42
N LEU A 97 6.32 2.09 -8.90
CA LEU A 97 7.07 1.02 -9.57
C LEU A 97 6.46 0.68 -10.93
N ARG A 98 5.13 0.66 -11.05
CA ARG A 98 4.43 0.44 -12.32
C ARG A 98 4.63 1.58 -13.33
N THR A 99 4.77 2.82 -12.85
CA THR A 99 5.16 3.96 -13.69
C THR A 99 6.60 3.83 -14.19
N LEU A 100 7.51 3.30 -13.35
CA LEU A 100 8.91 3.11 -13.73
C LEU A 100 9.09 1.95 -14.73
N THR A 101 8.31 0.87 -14.60
CA THR A 101 8.43 -0.31 -15.46
C THR A 101 7.10 -1.04 -15.67
N PRO A 102 6.81 -1.54 -16.89
CA PRO A 102 5.67 -2.42 -17.12
C PRO A 102 5.76 -3.76 -16.39
N ASP A 103 6.98 -4.21 -16.06
CA ASP A 103 7.24 -5.50 -15.42
C ASP A 103 7.25 -5.43 -13.90
N ALA A 104 6.59 -4.42 -13.31
CA ALA A 104 6.60 -4.13 -11.88
C ALA A 104 6.32 -5.36 -10.99
N ARG A 105 5.40 -6.23 -11.42
CA ARG A 105 5.09 -7.49 -10.74
C ARG A 105 6.31 -8.40 -10.61
N ALA A 106 7.02 -8.63 -11.72
CA ALA A 106 8.18 -9.51 -11.74
C ALA A 106 9.33 -8.90 -10.94
N VAL A 107 9.56 -7.58 -11.09
CA VAL A 107 10.59 -6.85 -10.36
C VAL A 107 10.35 -6.93 -8.85
N PHE A 108 9.13 -6.66 -8.39
CA PHE A 108 8.78 -6.74 -6.98
C PHE A 108 8.93 -8.16 -6.44
N ALA A 109 8.39 -9.17 -7.14
CA ALA A 109 8.46 -10.57 -6.72
C ALA A 109 9.91 -11.05 -6.58
N ALA A 110 10.77 -10.73 -7.56
CA ALA A 110 12.19 -11.08 -7.52
C ALA A 110 12.93 -10.39 -6.36
N HIS A 111 12.65 -9.09 -6.15
CA HIS A 111 13.26 -8.35 -5.03
C HIS A 111 12.83 -8.91 -3.68
N LEU A 112 11.52 -9.17 -3.50
CA LEU A 112 10.97 -9.75 -2.27
C LEU A 112 11.54 -11.14 -2.00
N ALA A 113 11.65 -12.00 -3.01
CA ALA A 113 12.28 -13.32 -2.88
C ALA A 113 13.74 -13.19 -2.40
N GLY A 114 14.52 -12.29 -3.01
CA GLY A 114 15.92 -12.07 -2.60
C GLY A 114 16.05 -11.50 -1.17
N VAL A 115 15.16 -10.59 -0.75
CA VAL A 115 15.14 -10.10 0.64
C VAL A 115 14.79 -11.24 1.60
N THR A 116 13.78 -12.04 1.27
CA THR A 116 13.33 -13.18 2.09
C THR A 116 14.43 -14.20 2.29
N GLU A 117 15.12 -14.57 1.21
CA GLU A 117 16.25 -15.49 1.26
C GLU A 117 17.38 -14.97 2.16
N ARG A 118 17.77 -13.69 2.02
CA ARG A 118 18.83 -13.10 2.86
C ARG A 118 18.44 -12.99 4.33
N SER A 119 17.19 -12.65 4.61
CA SER A 119 16.73 -12.40 5.98
C SER A 119 16.41 -13.69 6.74
N LEU A 120 15.88 -14.72 6.07
CA LEU A 120 15.41 -15.96 6.70
C LEU A 120 16.30 -17.18 6.40
N GLY A 121 17.16 -17.11 5.37
CA GLY A 121 17.95 -18.24 4.87
C GLY A 121 19.22 -18.58 5.66
N SER A 122 19.60 -17.82 6.68
CA SER A 122 20.84 -18.05 7.46
C SER A 122 20.61 -18.62 8.88
N GLY A 123 19.50 -19.32 9.11
CA GLY A 123 19.20 -20.04 10.36
C GLY A 123 19.74 -21.47 10.45
N ARG A 124 20.60 -21.91 9.53
CA ARG A 124 21.26 -23.24 9.56
C ARG A 124 22.72 -23.11 9.10
N GLY A 125 23.62 -22.98 10.07
CA GLY A 125 25.07 -23.05 9.93
C GLY A 125 25.69 -23.17 11.30
#